data_AF-G1WYF0-F1
#
_entry.id   AF-G1WYF0-F1
#
_cell.length_a   1.000
_cell.length_b   1.000
_cell.length_c   1.000
_cell.angle_alpha   90.00
_cell.angle_beta   90.00
_cell.angle_gamma   90.00
#
_symmetry.space_group_name_H-M   'P 1'
#
loop_
_entity.id
_entity.type
_entity.pdbx_description
1 polymer ?
#
loop_
_entity_poly.entity_id
_entity_poly.type
_entity_poly.pdbx_seq_one_letter_code
_entity_poly.pdbx_strand_id
1 'polypeptide(L)'
;MSHSLYIVTYDRGTHWDTGLVKAYHWAFLIELSPSTGLKHQLRGMPGAYYYPGPEAADPRNEEPGRSIMINTNNFIRKKSVVGKEGEGGDGGEEEAEGEEEEDEEEEEEEEVVNGLSRDESAVQIVVVKLEIGSVEQSRLGEFEKACREAYVEKEEVQGGEGGWNCQEWCLGLLEGLKGKDLGKDVWYGKEELKGWLKEKDHSTMALSHESIDS
;
A
#
# COMPACT_ATOMS: atom_id res chain seq x y z
N MET A 1 -23.28 -8.36 -12.56
CA MET A 1 -22.04 -8.33 -13.37
C MET A 1 -20.89 -8.71 -12.46
N SER A 2 -19.97 -9.54 -12.92
CA SER A 2 -18.73 -9.88 -12.20
C SER A 2 -17.53 -9.26 -12.91
N HIS A 3 -16.49 -9.00 -12.13
CA HIS A 3 -15.24 -8.37 -12.55
C HIS A 3 -14.08 -9.29 -12.22
N SER A 4 -13.12 -9.43 -13.12
CA SER A 4 -11.96 -10.30 -12.89
C SER A 4 -11.09 -9.74 -11.76
N LEU A 5 -10.62 -10.63 -10.90
CA LEU A 5 -9.77 -10.35 -9.75
C LEU A 5 -8.38 -10.93 -9.99
N TYR A 6 -7.36 -10.11 -9.79
CA TYR A 6 -5.96 -10.46 -9.99
C TYR A 6 -5.14 -10.19 -8.75
N ILE A 7 -4.07 -10.97 -8.57
CA ILE A 7 -2.91 -10.55 -7.77
C ILE A 7 -1.83 -10.07 -8.73
N VAL A 8 -1.31 -8.87 -8.48
CA VAL A 8 -0.22 -8.26 -9.23
C VAL A 8 1.00 -8.15 -8.33
N THR A 9 2.17 -8.52 -8.84
CA THR A 9 3.43 -8.41 -8.12
C THR A 9 4.41 -7.48 -8.81
N TYR A 10 5.15 -6.74 -8.00
CA TYR A 10 6.09 -5.74 -8.47
C TYR A 10 7.49 -5.98 -7.91
N ASP A 11 8.47 -5.99 -8.80
CA ASP A 11 9.88 -5.84 -8.46
C ASP A 11 10.13 -4.36 -8.14
N ARG A 12 10.72 -4.11 -6.96
CA ARG A 12 11.00 -2.78 -6.45
C ARG A 12 12.45 -2.36 -6.62
N GLY A 13 13.26 -3.19 -7.27
CA GLY A 13 14.69 -3.01 -7.42
C GLY A 13 15.45 -3.26 -6.13
N THR A 14 16.61 -2.64 -6.01
CA THR A 14 17.49 -2.76 -4.85
C THR A 14 17.45 -1.50 -3.99
N HIS A 15 17.84 -1.64 -2.73
CA HIS A 15 18.20 -0.51 -1.88
C HIS A 15 19.48 0.13 -2.38
N TRP A 16 19.48 1.46 -2.48
CA TRP A 16 20.62 2.20 -3.02
C TRP A 16 21.83 2.19 -2.08
N ASP A 17 21.61 2.06 -0.77
CA ASP A 17 22.63 2.11 0.27
C ASP A 17 23.24 0.73 0.56
N THR A 18 22.41 -0.31 0.66
CA THR A 18 22.83 -1.67 1.00
C THR A 18 23.03 -2.56 -0.24
N GLY A 19 22.47 -2.19 -1.39
CA GLY A 19 22.46 -3.02 -2.61
C GLY A 19 21.57 -4.27 -2.51
N LEU A 20 20.87 -4.47 -1.38
CA LEU A 20 19.99 -5.62 -1.17
C LEU A 20 18.73 -5.47 -2.03
N VAL A 21 18.24 -6.58 -2.57
CA VAL A 21 16.97 -6.63 -3.31
C VAL A 21 15.82 -6.33 -2.34
N LYS A 22 14.96 -5.39 -2.72
CA LYS A 22 13.74 -5.10 -1.98
C LYS A 22 12.76 -6.24 -2.20
N ALA A 23 12.09 -6.66 -1.12
CA ALA A 23 11.03 -7.66 -1.25
C ALA A 23 9.98 -7.24 -2.28
N TYR A 24 9.40 -8.18 -3.02
CA TYR A 24 8.35 -7.85 -3.99
C TYR A 24 7.16 -7.18 -3.30
N HIS A 25 6.50 -6.26 -4.02
CA HIS A 25 5.25 -5.68 -3.56
C HIS A 25 4.07 -6.41 -4.20
N TRP A 26 3.04 -6.74 -3.41
CA TRP A 26 1.85 -7.43 -3.88
C TRP A 26 0.62 -6.52 -3.74
N ALA A 27 -0.26 -6.58 -4.73
CA ALA A 27 -1.52 -5.86 -4.74
C ALA A 27 -2.63 -6.71 -5.35
N PHE A 28 -3.88 -6.43 -4.97
CA PHE A 28 -5.03 -6.90 -5.73
C PHE A 28 -5.42 -5.89 -6.79
N LEU A 29 -5.87 -6.39 -7.94
CA LEU A 29 -6.46 -5.58 -9.01
C LEU A 29 -7.82 -6.18 -9.37
N ILE A 30 -8.86 -5.36 -9.34
CA ILE A 30 -10.18 -5.70 -9.87
C ILE A 30 -10.35 -4.97 -11.20
N GLU A 31 -10.49 -5.72 -12.29
CA GLU A 31 -10.70 -5.17 -13.63
C GLU A 31 -12.19 -4.90 -13.88
N LEU A 32 -12.60 -3.63 -13.83
CA LEU A 32 -13.99 -3.21 -14.08
C LEU A 32 -14.29 -3.06 -15.58
N SER A 33 -13.26 -2.64 -16.33
CA SER A 33 -13.24 -2.55 -17.78
C SER A 33 -11.79 -2.63 -18.28
N PRO A 34 -11.54 -2.81 -19.60
CA PRO A 34 -10.19 -2.92 -20.14
C PRO A 34 -9.26 -1.72 -19.85
N SER A 35 -9.78 -0.58 -19.41
CA SER A 35 -8.99 0.61 -19.08
C SER A 35 -9.28 1.17 -17.68
N THR A 36 -10.07 0.46 -16.87
CA THR A 36 -10.48 0.93 -15.55
C THR A 36 -10.52 -0.23 -14.58
N GLY A 37 -9.74 -0.12 -13.52
CA GLY A 37 -9.72 -1.08 -12.44
C GLY A 37 -9.55 -0.41 -11.09
N LEU A 38 -9.74 -1.21 -10.05
CA LEU A 38 -9.49 -0.83 -8.66
C LEU A 38 -8.29 -1.61 -8.17
N LYS A 39 -7.25 -0.89 -7.74
CA LYS A 39 -6.06 -1.47 -7.13
C LYS A 39 -6.15 -1.35 -5.61
N HIS A 40 -5.93 -2.46 -4.92
CA HIS A 40 -5.90 -2.54 -3.47
C HIS A 40 -4.51 -2.96 -3.03
N GLN A 41 -3.81 -2.09 -2.32
CA GLN A 41 -2.44 -2.32 -1.89
C GLN A 41 -2.14 -1.67 -0.55
N LEU A 42 -1.21 -2.26 0.19
CA LEU A 42 -0.64 -1.60 1.36
C LEU A 42 0.32 -0.48 0.95
N ARG A 43 0.33 0.58 1.74
CA ARG A 43 1.25 1.70 1.67
C ARG A 43 1.99 1.86 2.99
N GLY A 44 3.04 2.67 2.99
CA GLY A 44 3.85 2.96 4.17
C GLY A 44 5.23 2.31 4.13
N MET A 45 5.84 2.21 5.30
CA MET A 45 7.18 1.70 5.53
C MET A 45 7.13 0.58 6.59
N PRO A 46 8.18 -0.24 6.74
CA PRO A 46 8.27 -1.21 7.83
C PRO A 46 7.88 -0.60 9.19
N GLY A 47 7.02 -1.30 9.94
CA GLY A 47 6.44 -0.82 11.20
C GLY A 47 5.28 0.17 11.09
N ALA A 48 4.92 0.63 9.88
CA ALA A 48 3.88 1.65 9.66
C ALA A 48 3.06 1.40 8.38
N TYR A 49 2.83 0.14 8.02
CA TYR A 49 1.99 -0.20 6.88
C TYR A 49 0.51 0.08 7.16
N TYR A 50 -0.21 0.54 6.14
CA TYR A 50 -1.64 0.79 6.20
C TYR A 50 -2.29 0.59 4.83
N TYR A 51 -3.61 0.32 4.84
CA TYR A 51 -4.41 0.24 3.63
C TYR A 51 -5.16 1.57 3.42
N PRO A 52 -4.86 2.35 2.37
CA PRO A 52 -5.48 3.67 2.16
C PRO A 52 -6.91 3.60 1.60
N GLY A 53 -7.32 2.45 1.06
CA GLY A 53 -8.53 2.33 0.24
C GLY A 53 -8.22 1.91 -1.20
N PRO A 54 -9.24 1.78 -2.05
CA PRO A 54 -9.07 1.44 -3.45
C PRO A 54 -8.45 2.63 -4.21
N GLU A 55 -7.47 2.33 -5.06
CA GLU A 55 -6.84 3.29 -5.96
C GLU A 55 -7.32 3.04 -7.39
N ALA A 56 -7.66 4.09 -8.13
CA ALA A 56 -7.97 3.95 -9.55
C ALA A 56 -6.72 3.48 -10.30
N ALA A 57 -6.88 2.46 -11.15
CA ALA A 57 -5.79 1.91 -11.95
C ALA A 57 -6.25 1.64 -13.39
N ASP A 58 -5.30 1.62 -14.32
CA ASP A 58 -5.51 1.11 -15.68
C ASP A 58 -4.91 -0.30 -15.75
N PRO A 59 -5.73 -1.36 -15.91
CA PRO A 59 -5.26 -2.74 -15.96
C PRO A 59 -4.18 -3.02 -17.00
N ARG A 60 -4.07 -2.20 -18.05
CA ARG A 60 -3.08 -2.33 -19.13
C ARG A 60 -1.67 -1.89 -18.70
N ASN A 61 -1.60 -1.04 -17.67
CA ASN A 61 -0.33 -0.65 -17.06
C ASN A 61 0.20 -1.72 -16.11
N GLU A 62 -0.65 -2.66 -15.71
CA GLU A 62 -0.35 -3.75 -14.78
C GLU A 62 0.02 -5.05 -15.50
N GLU A 63 0.43 -4.95 -16.77
CA GLU A 63 0.89 -6.10 -17.56
C GLU A 63 2.36 -6.43 -17.25
N PRO A 64 2.75 -7.71 -17.16
CA PRO A 64 4.13 -8.11 -16.91
C PRO A 64 5.15 -7.43 -17.83
N GLY A 65 6.25 -6.96 -17.25
CA GLY A 65 7.31 -6.22 -17.93
C GLY A 65 7.08 -4.71 -18.04
N ARG A 66 5.94 -4.18 -17.58
CA ARG A 66 5.70 -2.73 -17.54
C ARG A 66 6.43 -2.08 -16.37
N SER A 67 7.03 -0.92 -16.63
CA SER A 67 7.61 -0.05 -15.62
C SER A 67 6.58 0.98 -15.16
N ILE A 68 6.43 1.12 -13.84
CA ILE A 68 5.50 2.05 -13.19
C ILE A 68 6.31 2.99 -12.32
N MET A 69 6.14 4.30 -12.51
CA MET A 69 6.77 5.30 -11.66
C MET A 69 5.93 5.52 -10.40
N ILE A 70 6.56 5.45 -9.23
CA ILE A 70 5.92 5.79 -7.96
C ILE A 70 6.26 7.23 -7.59
N ASN A 71 5.24 8.07 -7.52
CA ASN A 71 5.35 9.39 -6.88
C ASN A 71 5.16 9.21 -5.37
N THR A 72 6.21 9.48 -4.61
CA THR A 72 6.29 9.35 -3.14
C THR A 72 5.65 10.51 -2.36
N ASN A 73 4.97 11.46 -3.02
CA ASN A 73 4.58 12.74 -2.39
C ASN A 73 3.31 12.75 -1.50
N ASN A 74 2.65 11.62 -1.22
CA ASN A 74 1.45 11.62 -0.37
C ASN A 74 1.71 11.08 1.04
N PHE A 75 2.62 11.73 1.79
CA PHE A 75 2.84 11.43 3.21
C PHE A 75 2.20 12.52 4.08
N ILE A 76 0.94 12.32 4.49
CA ILE A 76 0.30 13.17 5.50
C ILE A 76 0.87 12.77 6.86
N ARG A 77 1.77 13.59 7.40
CA ARG A 77 2.34 13.41 8.74
C ARG A 77 1.50 14.22 9.72
N LYS A 78 0.54 13.59 10.41
CA LYS A 78 -0.11 14.22 11.57
C LYS A 78 0.94 14.45 12.65
N LYS A 79 1.23 15.71 12.98
CA LYS A 79 2.08 16.07 14.11
C LYS A 79 1.19 16.48 15.27
N SER A 80 1.18 15.67 16.32
CA SER A 80 0.67 16.06 17.64
C SER A 80 1.51 17.21 18.18
N VAL A 81 0.88 18.37 18.39
CA VAL A 81 1.50 19.55 19.02
C VAL A 81 1.73 19.22 20.49
N VAL A 82 3.00 19.16 20.89
CA VAL A 82 3.42 19.16 22.29
C VAL A 82 3.26 20.58 22.80
N GLY A 83 2.25 20.81 23.65
CA GLY A 83 2.03 22.06 24.35
C GLY A 83 3.26 22.43 25.18
N LYS A 84 3.77 23.64 24.92
CA LYS A 84 4.95 24.21 25.58
C LYS A 84 4.49 24.93 26.84
N GLU A 85 5.13 24.58 27.94
CA GLU A 85 4.96 25.14 29.29
C GLU A 85 4.99 26.67 29.30
N GLY A 86 4.00 27.27 29.95
CA GLY A 86 3.97 28.68 30.34
C GLY A 86 3.63 28.79 31.83
N GLU A 87 4.63 28.75 32.70
CA GLU A 87 4.49 29.12 34.11
C GLU A 87 4.84 30.59 34.32
N GLY A 88 3.97 31.33 35.02
CA GLY A 88 4.36 32.49 35.83
C GLY A 88 3.59 33.79 35.58
N GLY A 89 2.54 34.05 36.38
CA GLY A 89 1.90 35.36 36.47
C GLY A 89 0.73 35.40 37.45
N ASP A 90 1.00 35.82 38.68
CA ASP A 90 0.09 35.97 39.82
C ASP A 90 -0.75 37.26 39.77
N GLY A 91 -2.01 37.18 40.19
CA GLY A 91 -2.72 38.27 40.90
C GLY A 91 -3.91 38.96 40.22
N GLY A 92 -5.13 38.73 40.75
CA GLY A 92 -6.10 39.81 40.98
C GLY A 92 -7.50 39.71 40.34
N GLU A 93 -8.45 39.18 41.12
CA GLU A 93 -9.91 39.43 41.21
C GLU A 93 -10.60 40.36 40.19
N GLU A 94 -11.68 39.88 39.55
CA GLU A 94 -13.03 40.50 39.56
C GLU A 94 -14.08 39.59 38.87
N GLU A 95 -15.29 39.54 39.44
CA GLU A 95 -16.44 38.77 38.97
C GLU A 95 -17.15 39.45 37.79
N ALA A 96 -17.56 38.69 36.78
CA ALA A 96 -18.70 39.05 35.92
C ALA A 96 -19.27 37.83 35.19
N GLU A 97 -20.60 37.72 35.24
CA GLU A 97 -21.45 36.77 34.53
C GLU A 97 -21.46 37.04 33.00
N GLY A 98 -21.65 35.99 32.21
CA GLY A 98 -22.29 36.11 30.89
C GLY A 98 -21.55 35.49 29.71
N GLU A 99 -22.33 34.68 28.97
CA GLU A 99 -22.35 34.57 27.50
C GLU A 99 -21.45 33.54 26.79
N GLU A 100 -22.17 32.64 26.09
CA GLU A 100 -21.95 32.14 24.72
C GLU A 100 -20.63 31.40 24.40
N GLU A 101 -20.70 30.06 24.43
CA GLU A 101 -19.71 29.19 23.77
C GLU A 101 -19.98 29.21 22.25
N GLU A 102 -19.25 30.04 21.52
CA GLU A 102 -19.04 29.91 20.08
C GLU A 102 -17.91 28.89 19.85
N ASP A 103 -18.23 27.77 19.19
CA ASP A 103 -17.26 26.78 18.73
C ASP A 103 -16.39 27.41 17.62
N GLU A 104 -15.17 27.83 17.96
CA GLU A 104 -14.15 28.26 17.00
C GLU A 104 -13.64 27.03 16.22
N GLU A 105 -13.99 26.94 14.93
CA GLU A 105 -13.37 26.00 13.98
C GLU A 105 -11.91 26.42 13.75
N GLU A 106 -10.96 25.72 14.40
CA GLU A 106 -9.53 25.87 14.14
C GLU A 106 -9.22 25.48 12.68
N GLU A 107 -8.97 26.47 11.83
CA GLU A 107 -8.44 26.25 10.48
C GLU A 107 -7.01 25.69 10.57
N GLU A 108 -6.84 24.40 10.30
CA GLU A 108 -5.53 23.74 10.17
C GLU A 108 -4.76 24.32 8.96
N GLU A 109 -3.82 25.24 9.21
CA GLU A 109 -2.89 25.71 8.17
C GLU A 109 -1.88 24.62 7.80
N GLU A 110 -2.02 24.05 6.59
CA GLU A 110 -1.07 23.10 6.00
C GLU A 110 0.24 23.79 5.57
N GLU A 111 1.24 23.84 6.44
CA GLU A 111 2.61 24.19 6.01
C GLU A 111 3.30 23.02 5.29
N VAL A 112 3.52 23.19 3.98
CA VAL A 112 4.32 22.29 3.14
C VAL A 112 5.80 22.43 3.49
N VAL A 113 6.28 21.65 4.47
CA VAL A 113 7.71 21.59 4.79
C VAL A 113 8.44 20.75 3.74
N ASN A 114 8.90 21.41 2.67
CA ASN A 114 9.80 20.83 1.67
C ASN A 114 11.18 20.62 2.28
N GLY A 115 11.40 19.44 2.87
CA GLY A 115 12.72 19.07 3.34
C GLY A 115 12.79 17.58 3.67
N LEU A 116 13.17 16.78 2.68
CA LEU A 116 14.16 15.69 2.74
C LEU A 116 14.22 14.99 1.36
N SER A 117 15.43 14.98 0.78
CA SER A 117 15.94 14.28 -0.41
C SER A 117 14.94 13.66 -1.41
N ARG A 118 14.93 14.20 -2.64
CA ARG A 118 14.44 13.56 -3.87
C ARG A 118 14.93 12.12 -3.95
N ASP A 119 14.04 11.16 -3.68
CA ASP A 119 14.13 9.86 -4.34
C ASP A 119 13.53 10.09 -5.73
N GLU A 120 14.39 10.17 -6.74
CA GLU A 120 13.97 10.33 -8.14
C GLU A 120 13.10 9.14 -8.52
N SER A 121 11.77 9.29 -8.48
CA SER A 121 10.76 8.37 -9.01
C SER A 121 11.15 6.88 -8.92
N ALA A 122 10.96 6.25 -7.76
CA ALA A 122 11.19 4.81 -7.63
C ALA A 122 10.37 4.06 -8.71
N VAL A 123 11.06 3.46 -9.67
CA VAL A 123 10.44 2.66 -10.71
C VAL A 123 10.22 1.25 -10.17
N GLN A 124 9.00 0.75 -10.32
CA GLN A 124 8.69 -0.66 -10.09
C GLN A 124 8.38 -1.35 -11.41
N ILE A 125 8.71 -2.64 -11.51
CA ILE A 125 8.43 -3.44 -12.70
C ILE A 125 7.38 -4.48 -12.34
N VAL A 126 6.31 -4.55 -13.13
CA VAL A 126 5.32 -5.62 -12.99
C VAL A 126 5.96 -6.96 -13.35
N VAL A 127 5.95 -7.92 -12.42
CA VAL A 127 6.55 -9.24 -12.65
C VAL A 127 5.49 -10.28 -13.01
N VAL A 128 4.38 -10.27 -12.28
CA VAL A 128 3.27 -11.21 -12.49
C VAL A 128 1.94 -10.47 -12.36
N LYS A 129 1.00 -10.82 -13.23
CA LYS A 129 -0.44 -10.54 -13.11
C LYS A 129 -1.16 -11.87 -13.21
N LEU A 130 -1.67 -12.37 -12.08
CA LEU A 130 -2.30 -13.68 -11.98
C LEU A 130 -3.78 -13.52 -11.71
N GLU A 131 -4.64 -14.04 -12.59
CA GLU A 131 -6.08 -14.10 -12.35
C GLU A 131 -6.37 -15.14 -11.27
N ILE A 132 -7.14 -14.74 -10.26
CA ILE A 132 -7.45 -15.55 -9.08
C ILE A 132 -8.96 -15.63 -8.84
N GLY A 133 -9.77 -15.37 -9.86
CA GLY A 133 -11.23 -15.43 -9.81
C GLY A 133 -11.91 -14.14 -10.20
N SER A 134 -13.15 -13.96 -9.74
CA SER A 134 -13.96 -12.79 -10.05
C SER A 134 -14.81 -12.30 -8.87
N VAL A 135 -15.09 -11.00 -8.79
CA VAL A 135 -15.91 -10.36 -7.74
C VAL A 135 -17.16 -9.75 -8.35
N GLU A 136 -18.32 -9.97 -7.72
CA GLU A 136 -19.56 -9.35 -8.17
C GLU A 136 -19.61 -7.84 -7.88
N GLN A 137 -20.14 -7.05 -8.82
CA GLN A 137 -20.29 -5.59 -8.69
C GLN A 137 -21.00 -5.18 -7.38
N SER A 138 -22.01 -5.93 -6.95
CA SER A 138 -22.76 -5.66 -5.71
C SER A 138 -21.93 -5.90 -4.45
N ARG A 139 -20.80 -6.61 -4.56
CA ARG A 139 -19.96 -7.05 -3.44
C ARG A 139 -18.61 -6.34 -3.37
N LEU A 140 -18.36 -5.34 -4.23
CA LEU A 140 -17.13 -4.56 -4.19
C LEU A 140 -16.93 -3.86 -2.82
N GLY A 141 -18.01 -3.39 -2.19
CA GLY A 141 -17.93 -2.80 -0.85
C GLY A 141 -17.57 -3.82 0.23
N GLU A 142 -18.03 -5.06 0.12
CA GLU A 142 -17.63 -6.15 1.03
C GLU A 142 -16.16 -6.53 0.83
N PHE A 143 -15.67 -6.53 -0.41
CA PHE A 143 -14.26 -6.75 -0.73
C PHE A 143 -13.39 -5.65 -0.11
N GLU A 144 -13.75 -4.38 -0.31
CA GLU A 144 -13.03 -3.26 0.30
C GLU A 144 -13.03 -3.33 1.82
N LYS A 145 -14.16 -3.68 2.43
CA LYS A 145 -14.26 -3.90 3.87
C LYS A 145 -13.31 -5.01 4.32
N ALA A 146 -13.24 -6.12 3.59
CA ALA A 146 -12.29 -7.19 3.89
C ALA A 146 -10.82 -6.71 3.78
N CYS A 147 -10.49 -5.87 2.80
CA CYS A 147 -9.16 -5.24 2.71
C CYS A 147 -8.81 -4.42 3.96
N ARG A 148 -9.76 -3.66 4.51
CA ARG A 148 -9.57 -2.86 5.74
C ARG A 148 -9.45 -3.73 7.00
N GLU A 149 -10.16 -4.86 7.05
CA GLU A 149 -10.16 -5.79 8.18
C GLU A 149 -8.97 -6.74 8.18
N ALA A 150 -8.34 -6.95 7.02
CA ALA A 150 -7.20 -7.85 6.90
C ALA A 150 -6.03 -7.38 7.77
N TYR A 151 -5.45 -8.33 8.50
CA TYR A 151 -4.36 -8.07 9.44
C TYR A 151 -3.15 -7.47 8.70
N VAL A 152 -2.60 -6.41 9.27
CA VAL A 152 -1.36 -5.78 8.84
C VAL A 152 -0.40 -5.85 10.01
N GLU A 153 0.76 -6.46 9.80
CA GLU A 153 1.80 -6.50 10.83
C GLU A 153 2.31 -5.08 11.07
N LYS A 154 2.19 -4.59 12.31
CA LYS A 154 2.56 -3.23 12.69
C LYS A 154 3.89 -3.19 13.42
N GLU A 155 4.37 -4.32 13.93
CA GLU A 155 5.67 -4.35 14.60
C GLU A 155 6.79 -4.49 13.57
N GLU A 156 7.82 -3.68 13.74
CA GLU A 156 9.06 -3.85 12.99
C GLU A 156 9.78 -5.08 13.55
N VAL A 157 9.69 -6.20 12.83
CA VAL A 157 10.45 -7.40 13.22
C VAL A 157 11.94 -7.06 13.10
N GLN A 158 12.68 -7.19 14.21
CA GLN A 158 14.12 -6.95 14.28
C GLN A 158 14.86 -7.69 13.16
N GLY A 159 15.36 -6.97 12.16
CA GLY A 159 16.07 -7.61 11.04
C GLY A 159 16.24 -6.80 9.76
N GLY A 160 15.55 -5.67 9.59
CA GLY A 160 15.63 -4.87 8.37
C GLY A 160 14.70 -5.43 7.29
N GLU A 161 13.82 -4.57 6.78
CA GLU A 161 12.65 -4.88 5.96
C GLU A 161 11.73 -5.94 6.58
N GLY A 162 10.59 -5.48 7.11
CA GLY A 162 9.49 -6.35 7.53
C GLY A 162 9.12 -7.32 6.41
N GLY A 163 9.69 -8.52 6.48
CA GLY A 163 9.58 -9.53 5.45
C GLY A 163 8.11 -9.80 5.18
N TRP A 164 7.75 -9.78 3.91
CA TRP A 164 6.49 -10.33 3.47
C TRP A 164 5.19 -9.62 3.92
N ASN A 165 5.22 -8.38 4.43
CA ASN A 165 3.98 -7.80 4.97
C ASN A 165 2.86 -7.63 3.92
N CYS A 166 3.17 -7.11 2.72
CA CYS A 166 2.17 -7.04 1.65
C CYS A 166 1.78 -8.44 1.11
N GLN A 167 2.69 -9.40 1.12
CA GLN A 167 2.45 -10.78 0.71
C GLN A 167 1.51 -11.49 1.70
N GLU A 168 1.84 -11.46 3.00
CA GLU A 168 1.01 -12.06 4.06
C GLU A 168 -0.32 -11.35 4.18
N TRP A 169 -0.38 -10.02 4.01
CA TRP A 169 -1.65 -9.30 3.89
C TRP A 169 -2.48 -9.81 2.72
N CYS A 170 -1.89 -9.96 1.53
CA CYS A 170 -2.59 -10.50 0.37
C CYS A 170 -3.08 -11.94 0.59
N LEU A 171 -2.24 -12.80 1.17
CA LEU A 171 -2.56 -14.20 1.45
C LEU A 171 -3.64 -14.33 2.53
N GLY A 172 -3.53 -13.57 3.62
CA GLY A 172 -4.52 -13.53 4.70
C GLY A 172 -5.86 -12.96 4.23
N LEU A 173 -5.83 -11.91 3.40
CA LEU A 173 -7.04 -11.39 2.75
C LEU A 173 -7.67 -12.46 1.86
N LEU A 174 -6.89 -13.17 1.04
CA LEU A 174 -7.42 -14.24 0.18
C LEU A 174 -8.11 -15.35 0.98
N GLU A 175 -7.53 -15.78 2.11
CA GLU A 175 -8.15 -16.75 3.02
C GLU A 175 -9.46 -16.21 3.62
N GLY A 176 -9.49 -14.94 4.02
CA GLY A 176 -10.70 -14.28 4.51
C GLY A 176 -11.78 -14.16 3.44
N LEU A 177 -11.41 -13.86 2.19
CA LEU A 177 -12.33 -13.78 1.06
C LEU A 177 -12.95 -15.15 0.74
N LYS A 178 -12.16 -16.23 0.77
CA LYS A 178 -12.68 -17.61 0.63
C LYS A 178 -13.72 -17.94 1.68
N GLY A 179 -13.46 -17.61 2.95
CA GLY A 179 -14.41 -17.86 4.04
C GLY A 179 -15.72 -17.08 3.91
N LYS A 180 -15.71 -15.93 3.24
CA LYS A 180 -16.88 -15.08 2.97
C LYS A 180 -17.54 -15.35 1.62
N ASP A 181 -17.07 -16.36 0.87
CA ASP A 181 -17.46 -16.64 -0.52
C ASP A 181 -17.32 -15.39 -1.43
N LEU A 182 -16.38 -14.49 -1.09
CA LEU A 182 -16.11 -13.23 -1.79
C LEU A 182 -15.13 -13.45 -2.94
N GLY A 183 -15.57 -14.20 -3.95
CA GLY A 183 -14.78 -14.51 -5.13
C GLY A 183 -15.33 -15.77 -5.79
N LYS A 184 -15.42 -15.77 -7.11
CA LYS A 184 -15.85 -16.95 -7.89
C LYS A 184 -14.67 -17.57 -8.62
N ASP A 185 -14.86 -18.82 -9.04
CA ASP A 185 -14.09 -19.52 -10.06
C ASP A 185 -12.81 -20.24 -9.58
N VAL A 186 -11.80 -19.54 -9.05
CA VAL A 186 -10.48 -20.16 -8.81
C VAL A 186 -9.89 -19.75 -7.46
N TRP A 187 -9.57 -20.72 -6.61
CA TRP A 187 -8.95 -20.48 -5.31
C TRP A 187 -7.67 -21.27 -5.17
N TYR A 188 -6.53 -20.59 -5.31
CA TYR A 188 -5.21 -21.21 -5.14
C TYR A 188 -4.82 -21.33 -3.68
N GLY A 189 -4.09 -22.40 -3.34
CA GLY A 189 -3.54 -22.58 -1.99
C GLY A 189 -2.46 -21.55 -1.67
N LYS A 190 -2.26 -21.27 -0.37
CA LYS A 190 -1.22 -20.36 0.12
C LYS A 190 0.16 -20.74 -0.43
N GLU A 191 0.54 -22.01 -0.30
CA GLU A 191 1.85 -22.52 -0.74
C GLU A 191 2.03 -22.48 -2.26
N GLU A 192 0.96 -22.69 -3.04
CA GLU A 192 1.00 -22.59 -4.49
C GLU A 192 1.28 -21.15 -4.93
N LEU A 193 0.54 -20.19 -4.36
CA LEU A 193 0.75 -18.77 -4.63
C LEU A 193 2.15 -18.32 -4.20
N LYS A 194 2.63 -18.75 -3.03
CA LYS A 194 4.02 -18.49 -2.61
C LYS A 194 5.02 -19.02 -3.64
N GLY A 195 4.81 -20.24 -4.14
CA GLY A 195 5.67 -20.85 -5.14
C GLY A 195 5.70 -20.08 -6.48
N TRP A 196 4.55 -19.59 -6.95
CA TRP A 196 4.43 -18.89 -8.24
C TRP A 196 4.82 -17.41 -8.19
N LEU A 197 4.53 -16.75 -7.07
CA LEU A 197 4.69 -15.31 -6.90
C LEU A 197 5.94 -14.92 -6.12
N LYS A 198 6.78 -15.89 -5.74
CA LYS A 198 8.07 -15.62 -5.09
C LYS A 198 8.96 -14.73 -5.95
N GLU A 199 9.84 -14.03 -5.25
CA GLU A 199 10.94 -13.27 -5.85
C GLU A 199 11.76 -14.17 -6.77
N LYS A 200 12.04 -13.67 -7.97
CA LYS A 200 12.95 -14.35 -8.88
C LYS A 200 14.36 -14.08 -8.41
N ASP A 201 15.21 -15.10 -8.46
CA ASP A 201 16.62 -14.93 -8.16
C ASP A 201 17.24 -13.97 -9.19
N HIS A 202 17.69 -12.80 -8.75
CA HIS A 202 18.28 -11.78 -9.62
C HIS A 202 19.57 -12.27 -10.28
N SER A 203 20.20 -13.33 -9.77
CA SER A 203 21.34 -13.98 -10.43
C SER A 203 20.99 -14.55 -11.82
N THR A 204 19.73 -14.86 -12.08
CA THR A 204 19.29 -15.45 -13.37
C THR A 204 18.96 -14.43 -14.46
N MET A 205 18.74 -13.15 -14.10
CA MET A 205 18.39 -12.09 -15.07
C MET A 205 19.63 -11.39 -15.66
N ALA A 206 20.78 -11.45 -14.99
CA ALA A 206 22.03 -10.84 -15.47
C ALA A 206 22.60 -11.53 -16.72
N LEU A 207 22.18 -12.76 -17.03
CA LEU A 207 22.72 -13.54 -18.15
C LEU A 207 21.94 -13.38 -19.48
N SER A 208 20.80 -12.68 -19.50
CA SER A 208 20.01 -12.49 -20.73
C SER A 208 20.31 -11.21 -21.50
N HIS A 209 21.26 -10.38 -21.05
CA HIS A 209 21.62 -9.11 -21.71
C HIS A 209 22.96 -9.13 -22.47
N GLU A 210 23.71 -10.24 -22.48
CA GLU A 210 25.02 -10.36 -23.17
C GLU A 210 24.96 -11.13 -24.50
N SER A 211 23.84 -11.14 -25.24
CA SER A 211 23.78 -11.87 -26.52
C SER A 211 23.05 -11.13 -27.63
N ILE A 212 23.30 -9.83 -27.74
CA ILE A 212 23.09 -9.06 -28.98
C ILE A 212 24.37 -8.30 -29.27
N ASP A 213 25.37 -9.03 -29.77
CA ASP A 213 26.36 -8.51 -30.73
C ASP A 213 27.26 -9.68 -31.16
N SER A 214 26.93 -10.26 -32.31
CA SER A 214 27.84 -11.01 -33.20
C SER A 214 27.18 -11.18 -34.57
#